data_AF-A0AAN7I0W0-F1
#
_entry.id   AF-A0AAN7I0W0-F1
#
_cell.length_a   1.000
_cell.length_b   1.000
_cell.length_c   1.000
_cell.angle_alpha   90.00
_cell.angle_beta   90.00
_cell.angle_gamma   90.00
#
_symmetry.space_group_name_H-M   'P 1'
#
loop_
_entity.id
_entity.type
_entity.pdbx_description
1 polymer ?
#
loop_
_entity_poly.entity_id
_entity_poly.type
_entity_poly.pdbx_seq_one_letter_code
_entity_poly.pdbx_strand_id
1 'polypeptide(L)'
;MRIVCSICLDEVGDSLLVFTNCGHVFDRDCAMACLNTSDKCPICRKYVYNSNFDLKQPFYRVYLSTDNDNKSSKSARECEELQEKLAAANMRLSILQSGLSNARHDINTVVQNFKSAMEASKAYKSKLDATLEELATLKTTNSNLQQQINAEEALIKDLKKSKKTLLRSQKALEESNDILKEQIVRKNALVFKQYYQLTNKSNCLSCKKLRSPHDNDDNVDEWKSTPKNLDNLSCSQLRAQCYNLQEKYDCLATVHCEMIKASSGLTESAHDKMYIRNLETQLKESKIRQVQLESLFGRTEMVQQLAKELISVKQKQLKLEADLEQMSEAKRALFDQKNQVEESLDRALEAILTLQNQKEESIKEISELQTRLTEATDAKLILQKQLKSSKKRARRLQIAKEKAQADSENIVNKMNLLAVQYFSFEKAFRDYIANRNNGNSDD
;
A
#
# COMPACT_ATOMS: atom_id res chain seq x y z
N MET A 1 -63.97 -30.76 -72.62
CA MET A 1 -64.43 -32.06 -72.08
C MET A 1 -64.52 -31.89 -70.57
N ARG A 2 -65.71 -32.02 -69.96
CA ARG A 2 -65.88 -31.81 -68.52
C ARG A 2 -65.58 -33.13 -67.80
N ILE A 3 -64.73 -33.09 -66.78
CA ILE A 3 -64.40 -34.27 -65.97
C ILE A 3 -65.34 -34.27 -64.77
N VAL A 4 -66.12 -35.33 -64.62
CA VAL A 4 -67.14 -35.49 -63.58
C VAL A 4 -66.64 -36.53 -62.57
N CYS A 5 -66.75 -36.25 -61.27
CA CYS A 5 -66.38 -37.20 -60.24
C CYS A 5 -67.38 -38.36 -60.20
N SER A 6 -66.92 -39.60 -60.28
CA SER A 6 -67.82 -40.75 -60.26
C SER A 6 -68.43 -41.08 -58.89
N ILE A 7 -68.11 -40.30 -57.84
CA ILE A 7 -68.65 -40.47 -56.48
C ILE A 7 -69.81 -39.50 -56.24
N CYS A 8 -69.57 -38.18 -56.37
CA CYS A 8 -70.62 -37.17 -56.19
C CYS A 8 -71.40 -36.87 -57.47
N LEU A 9 -70.90 -37.30 -58.63
CA LEU A 9 -71.46 -37.00 -59.97
C LEU A 9 -71.44 -35.50 -60.33
N ASP A 10 -70.68 -34.70 -59.59
CA ASP A 10 -70.46 -33.28 -59.88
C ASP A 10 -69.20 -33.05 -60.73
N GLU A 11 -69.12 -31.88 -61.37
CA GLU A 11 -67.92 -31.43 -62.06
C GLU A 11 -66.78 -31.24 -61.06
N VAL A 12 -65.64 -31.86 -61.37
CA VAL A 12 -64.49 -31.81 -60.46
C VAL A 12 -63.88 -30.41 -60.43
N GLY A 13 -63.62 -29.88 -59.24
CA GLY A 13 -62.98 -28.57 -59.05
C GLY A 13 -61.47 -28.52 -59.32
N ASP A 14 -60.80 -27.46 -58.86
CA ASP A 14 -59.38 -27.15 -59.13
C ASP A 14 -58.35 -28.21 -58.65
N SER A 15 -58.78 -29.23 -57.91
CA SER A 15 -57.89 -30.23 -57.32
C SER A 15 -58.43 -31.64 -57.52
N LEU A 16 -57.97 -32.28 -58.60
CA LEU A 16 -58.25 -33.69 -58.87
C LEU A 16 -57.25 -34.58 -58.17
N LEU A 17 -57.73 -35.70 -57.66
CA LEU A 17 -56.88 -36.82 -57.28
C LEU A 17 -57.05 -37.96 -58.28
N VAL A 18 -55.92 -38.43 -58.81
CA VAL A 18 -55.85 -39.61 -59.67
C VAL A 18 -55.18 -40.74 -58.89
N PHE A 19 -55.88 -41.85 -58.71
CA PHE A 19 -55.32 -43.04 -58.05
C PHE A 19 -54.33 -43.74 -58.97
N THR A 20 -53.08 -43.89 -58.52
CA THR A 20 -51.96 -44.37 -59.35
C THR A 20 -52.17 -45.79 -59.88
N ASN A 21 -52.80 -46.66 -59.09
CA ASN A 21 -52.95 -48.08 -59.44
C ASN A 21 -54.06 -48.37 -60.45
N CYS A 22 -55.00 -47.44 -60.66
CA CYS A 22 -56.15 -47.68 -61.52
C CYS A 22 -56.52 -46.53 -62.46
N GLY A 23 -55.90 -45.35 -62.31
CA GLY A 23 -56.14 -44.20 -63.16
C GLY A 23 -57.51 -43.52 -62.97
N HIS A 24 -58.33 -43.99 -62.04
CA HIS A 24 -59.62 -43.35 -61.75
C HIS A 24 -59.41 -41.99 -61.07
N VAL A 25 -60.27 -41.06 -61.46
CA VAL A 25 -60.16 -39.64 -61.13
C VAL A 25 -61.35 -39.21 -60.28
N PHE A 26 -61.08 -38.53 -59.18
CA PHE A 26 -62.11 -38.05 -58.26
C PHE A 26 -61.80 -36.64 -57.78
N ASP A 27 -62.84 -35.94 -57.31
CA ASP A 27 -62.65 -34.79 -56.42
C ASP A 27 -61.80 -35.18 -55.22
N ARG A 28 -60.93 -34.26 -54.78
CA ARG A 28 -60.06 -34.48 -53.63
C ARG A 28 -60.84 -34.96 -52.41
N ASP A 29 -61.94 -34.30 -52.10
CA ASP A 29 -62.68 -34.56 -50.87
C ASP A 29 -63.41 -35.91 -50.94
N CYS A 30 -63.99 -36.24 -52.10
CA CYS A 30 -64.61 -37.54 -52.36
C CYS A 30 -63.59 -38.70 -52.31
N ALA A 31 -62.43 -38.55 -52.94
CA ALA A 31 -61.36 -39.55 -52.87
C ALA A 31 -60.85 -39.77 -51.44
N MET A 32 -60.61 -38.68 -50.70
CA MET A 32 -60.13 -38.78 -49.31
C MET A 32 -61.18 -39.39 -48.38
N ALA A 33 -62.46 -39.05 -48.54
CA ALA A 33 -63.55 -39.64 -47.77
C ALA A 33 -63.65 -41.17 -47.99
N CYS A 34 -63.52 -41.62 -49.24
CA CYS A 34 -63.47 -43.04 -49.55
C CYS A 34 -62.23 -43.73 -48.97
N LEU A 35 -61.05 -43.11 -49.06
CA LEU A 35 -59.82 -43.67 -48.50
C LEU A 35 -59.82 -43.75 -46.96
N ASN A 36 -60.57 -42.88 -46.29
CA ASN A 36 -60.76 -42.96 -44.83
C ASN A 36 -61.61 -44.17 -44.40
N THR A 37 -62.38 -44.77 -45.32
CA THR A 37 -63.26 -45.91 -45.03
C THR A 37 -62.79 -47.21 -45.67
N SER A 38 -62.09 -47.15 -46.80
CA SER A 38 -61.56 -48.31 -47.50
C SER A 38 -60.31 -47.96 -48.31
N ASP A 39 -59.30 -48.82 -48.25
CA ASP A 39 -58.07 -48.72 -49.05
C ASP A 39 -58.27 -49.14 -50.52
N LYS A 40 -59.52 -49.29 -50.97
CA LYS A 40 -59.87 -49.78 -52.31
C LYS A 40 -60.53 -48.68 -53.14
N CYS A 41 -60.21 -48.64 -54.43
CA CYS A 41 -60.84 -47.71 -55.36
C CYS A 41 -62.37 -47.92 -55.39
N PRO A 42 -63.20 -46.87 -55.25
CA PRO A 42 -64.65 -46.99 -55.27
C PRO A 42 -65.22 -47.58 -56.56
N ILE A 43 -64.53 -47.38 -57.69
CA ILE A 43 -64.97 -47.85 -59.01
C ILE A 43 -64.56 -49.31 -59.25
N CYS A 44 -63.26 -49.62 -59.17
CA CYS A 44 -62.74 -50.94 -59.57
C CYS A 44 -62.35 -51.86 -58.41
N ARG A 45 -62.49 -51.38 -57.16
CA ARG A 45 -62.16 -52.11 -55.92
C ARG A 45 -60.71 -52.62 -55.80
N LYS A 46 -59.81 -52.19 -56.69
CA LYS A 46 -58.36 -52.44 -56.58
C LYS A 46 -57.78 -51.63 -55.41
N TYR A 47 -56.80 -52.19 -54.70
CA TYR A 47 -56.12 -51.48 -53.60
C TYR A 47 -55.39 -50.25 -54.13
N VAL A 48 -55.56 -49.12 -53.45
CA VAL A 48 -54.96 -47.82 -53.78
C VAL A 48 -53.51 -47.75 -53.30
N TYR A 49 -53.18 -48.47 -52.24
CA TYR A 49 -51.81 -48.67 -51.76
C TYR A 49 -51.23 -49.95 -52.37
N ASN A 50 -50.12 -49.83 -53.10
CA ASN A 50 -49.36 -51.00 -53.55
C ASN A 50 -48.32 -51.33 -52.46
N SER A 51 -48.35 -52.55 -51.91
CA SER A 51 -47.48 -52.97 -50.80
C SER A 51 -45.97 -52.95 -51.12
N ASN A 52 -45.60 -52.76 -52.39
CA ASN A 52 -44.21 -52.83 -52.87
C ASN A 52 -43.58 -51.47 -53.23
N PHE A 53 -44.27 -50.34 -53.05
CA PHE A 53 -43.69 -49.01 -53.33
C PHE A 53 -43.82 -48.04 -52.16
N ASP A 54 -42.76 -47.25 -51.98
CA ASP A 54 -42.49 -46.36 -50.84
C ASP A 54 -43.66 -45.39 -50.54
N LEU A 55 -44.01 -45.29 -49.26
CA LEU A 55 -45.26 -44.78 -48.64
C LEU A 55 -45.63 -43.29 -48.88
N LYS A 56 -45.07 -42.58 -49.85
CA LYS A 56 -45.12 -41.11 -49.81
C LYS A 56 -46.30 -40.42 -50.53
N GLN A 57 -47.08 -41.10 -51.39
CA GLN A 57 -48.43 -40.66 -51.79
C GLN A 57 -49.04 -41.63 -52.83
N PRO A 58 -50.20 -42.26 -52.59
CA PRO A 58 -50.82 -43.22 -53.52
C PRO A 58 -51.67 -42.55 -54.62
N PHE A 59 -51.59 -41.22 -54.73
CA PHE A 59 -52.34 -40.44 -55.70
C PHE A 59 -51.49 -39.28 -56.23
N TYR A 60 -51.69 -38.92 -57.49
CA TYR A 60 -51.18 -37.67 -58.05
C TYR A 60 -52.25 -36.59 -57.95
N ARG A 61 -51.87 -35.41 -57.46
CA ARG A 61 -52.72 -34.23 -57.57
C ARG A 61 -52.57 -33.66 -58.97
N VAL A 62 -53.65 -33.70 -59.75
CA VAL A 62 -53.71 -33.11 -61.09
C VAL A 62 -54.42 -31.77 -61.00
N TYR A 63 -53.75 -30.71 -61.45
CA TYR A 63 -54.34 -29.39 -61.63
C TYR A 63 -54.71 -29.26 -63.10
N LEU A 64 -56.00 -29.24 -63.40
CA LEU A 64 -56.46 -28.90 -64.75
C LEU A 64 -56.49 -27.38 -64.86
N SER A 65 -55.70 -26.81 -65.77
CA SER A 65 -55.85 -25.41 -66.14
C SER A 65 -57.19 -25.23 -66.85
N THR A 66 -58.19 -24.76 -66.11
CA THR A 66 -59.44 -24.25 -66.68
C THR A 66 -59.18 -22.87 -67.28
N ASP A 67 -58.60 -22.84 -68.48
CA ASP A 67 -58.49 -21.62 -69.26
C ASP A 67 -59.51 -21.64 -70.38
N ASN A 68 -60.56 -20.84 -70.21
CA ASN A 68 -61.07 -20.04 -71.31
C ASN A 68 -61.30 -18.61 -70.81
N ASP A 69 -60.74 -17.69 -71.59
CA ASP A 69 -61.00 -16.26 -71.69
C ASP A 69 -60.18 -15.30 -70.78
N ASN A 70 -59.25 -14.59 -71.44
CA ASN A 70 -58.60 -13.33 -71.05
C ASN A 70 -57.53 -13.30 -69.93
N LYS A 71 -56.53 -14.20 -69.95
CA LYS A 71 -55.42 -14.20 -68.97
C LYS A 71 -53.99 -13.95 -69.49
N SER A 72 -53.77 -13.59 -70.76
CA SER A 72 -52.42 -13.33 -71.26
C SER A 72 -51.74 -12.10 -70.61
N SER A 73 -52.50 -11.17 -70.02
CA SER A 73 -51.95 -9.99 -69.30
C SER A 73 -51.72 -10.22 -67.80
N LYS A 74 -52.23 -11.32 -67.24
CA LYS A 74 -52.18 -11.58 -65.79
C LYS A 74 -50.86 -12.24 -65.36
N SER A 75 -50.31 -13.15 -66.17
CA SER A 75 -49.03 -13.82 -65.88
C SER A 75 -47.84 -12.85 -65.91
N ALA A 76 -47.84 -11.87 -66.82
CA ALA A 76 -46.80 -10.84 -66.90
C ALA A 76 -46.77 -9.97 -65.64
N ARG A 77 -47.95 -9.52 -65.16
CA ARG A 77 -48.07 -8.75 -63.91
C ARG A 77 -47.66 -9.54 -62.67
N GLU A 78 -47.99 -10.82 -62.61
CA GLU A 78 -47.56 -11.69 -61.50
C GLU A 78 -46.04 -11.88 -61.47
N CYS A 79 -45.40 -11.98 -62.63
CA CYS A 79 -43.94 -12.06 -62.73
C CYS A 79 -43.25 -10.75 -62.28
N GLU A 80 -43.79 -9.61 -62.71
CA GLU A 80 -43.31 -8.28 -62.30
C GLU A 80 -43.45 -8.07 -60.78
N GLU A 81 -44.60 -8.42 -60.20
CA GLU A 81 -44.83 -8.34 -58.75
C GLU A 81 -43.88 -9.26 -57.96
N LEU A 82 -43.60 -10.47 -58.47
CA LEU A 82 -42.63 -11.38 -57.86
C LEU A 82 -41.20 -10.83 -57.96
N GLN A 83 -40.86 -10.15 -59.06
CA GLN A 83 -39.56 -9.51 -59.25
C GLN A 83 -39.36 -8.34 -58.28
N GLU A 84 -40.36 -7.49 -58.09
CA GLU A 84 -40.33 -6.42 -57.07
C GLU A 84 -40.18 -6.98 -55.65
N LYS A 85 -40.98 -8.00 -55.31
CA LYS A 85 -40.88 -8.68 -53.99
C LYS A 85 -39.51 -9.30 -53.77
N LEU A 86 -38.91 -9.89 -54.81
CA LEU A 86 -37.57 -10.45 -54.76
C LEU A 86 -36.51 -9.35 -54.57
N ALA A 87 -36.61 -8.25 -55.30
CA ALA A 87 -35.73 -7.10 -55.16
C ALA A 87 -35.80 -6.50 -53.74
N ALA A 88 -37.00 -6.31 -53.20
CA ALA A 88 -37.21 -5.85 -51.83
C ALA A 88 -36.63 -6.83 -50.79
N ALA A 89 -36.80 -8.16 -51.00
CA ALA A 89 -36.22 -9.17 -50.14
C ALA A 89 -34.67 -9.15 -50.17
N ASN A 90 -34.08 -8.95 -51.34
CA ASN A 90 -32.62 -8.85 -51.51
C ASN A 90 -32.06 -7.57 -50.86
N MET A 91 -32.74 -6.44 -51.00
CA MET A 91 -32.38 -5.21 -50.29
C MET A 91 -32.41 -5.43 -48.78
N ARG A 92 -33.45 -6.08 -48.25
CA ARG A 92 -33.54 -6.44 -46.82
C ARG A 92 -32.42 -7.39 -46.38
N LEU A 93 -32.01 -8.33 -47.22
CA LEU A 93 -30.86 -9.20 -46.94
C LEU A 93 -29.56 -8.40 -46.82
N SER A 94 -29.34 -7.44 -47.72
CA SER A 94 -28.17 -6.56 -47.68
C SER A 94 -28.12 -5.74 -46.38
N ILE A 95 -29.25 -5.13 -45.99
CA ILE A 95 -29.38 -4.37 -44.73
C ILE A 95 -29.10 -5.26 -43.50
N LEU A 96 -29.63 -6.50 -43.48
CA LEU A 96 -29.36 -7.43 -42.37
C LEU A 96 -27.90 -7.89 -42.34
N GLN A 97 -27.25 -8.02 -43.50
CA GLN A 97 -25.84 -8.38 -43.58
C GLN A 97 -24.93 -7.25 -43.08
N SER A 98 -25.19 -6.00 -43.46
CA SER A 98 -24.46 -4.85 -42.95
C SER A 98 -24.68 -4.68 -41.45
N GLY A 99 -25.92 -4.82 -40.96
CA GLY A 99 -26.24 -4.78 -39.54
C GLY A 99 -25.51 -5.87 -38.73
N LEU A 100 -25.40 -7.10 -39.26
CA LEU A 100 -24.66 -8.18 -38.60
C LEU A 100 -23.14 -7.91 -38.60
N SER A 101 -22.61 -7.29 -39.65
CA SER A 101 -21.19 -6.89 -39.71
C SER A 101 -20.89 -5.81 -38.66
N ASN A 102 -21.76 -4.81 -38.54
CA ASN A 102 -21.62 -3.75 -37.53
C ASN A 102 -21.72 -4.33 -36.11
N ALA A 103 -22.72 -5.16 -35.83
CA ALA A 103 -22.85 -5.81 -34.52
C ALA A 103 -21.64 -6.69 -34.17
N ARG A 104 -21.03 -7.35 -35.17
CA ARG A 104 -19.79 -8.11 -34.95
C ARG A 104 -18.62 -7.18 -34.60
N HIS A 105 -18.50 -6.04 -35.27
CA HIS A 105 -17.48 -5.05 -34.97
C HIS A 105 -17.67 -4.49 -33.55
N ASP A 106 -18.89 -4.12 -33.17
CA ASP A 106 -19.21 -3.61 -31.83
C ASP A 106 -18.87 -4.63 -30.73
N ILE A 107 -19.21 -5.91 -30.94
CA ILE A 107 -18.83 -6.99 -30.01
C ILE A 107 -17.31 -7.08 -29.87
N ASN A 108 -16.56 -7.03 -30.97
CA ASN A 108 -15.10 -7.09 -30.92
C ASN A 108 -14.51 -5.89 -30.16
N THR A 109 -15.05 -4.69 -30.36
CA THR A 109 -14.66 -3.48 -29.63
C THR A 109 -14.94 -3.62 -28.13
N VAL A 110 -16.14 -4.09 -27.74
CA VAL A 110 -16.49 -4.32 -26.33
C VAL A 110 -15.59 -5.37 -25.70
N VAL A 111 -15.29 -6.47 -26.38
CA VAL A 111 -14.37 -7.52 -25.90
C VAL A 111 -12.96 -6.97 -25.69
N GLN A 112 -12.48 -6.13 -26.60
CA GLN A 112 -11.16 -5.51 -26.47
C GLN A 112 -11.11 -4.54 -25.28
N ASN A 113 -12.14 -3.70 -25.13
CA ASN A 113 -12.25 -2.79 -23.99
C ASN A 113 -12.33 -3.55 -22.66
N PHE A 114 -13.10 -4.64 -22.61
CA PHE A 114 -13.18 -5.52 -21.44
C PHE A 114 -11.82 -6.12 -21.08
N LYS A 115 -11.04 -6.57 -22.08
CA LYS A 115 -9.68 -7.08 -21.87
C LYS A 115 -8.77 -6.02 -21.27
N SER A 116 -8.77 -4.80 -21.81
CA SER A 116 -7.97 -3.68 -21.30
C SER A 116 -8.38 -3.30 -19.87
N ALA A 117 -9.69 -3.28 -19.55
CA ALA A 117 -10.18 -3.04 -18.20
C ALA A 117 -9.75 -4.12 -17.19
N MET A 118 -9.77 -5.39 -17.61
CA MET A 118 -9.27 -6.52 -16.79
C MET A 118 -7.77 -6.42 -16.51
N GLU A 119 -6.97 -6.03 -17.50
CA GLU A 119 -5.53 -5.80 -17.33
C GLU A 119 -5.25 -4.63 -16.37
N ALA A 120 -6.00 -3.52 -16.48
CA ALA A 120 -5.92 -2.39 -15.56
C ALA A 120 -6.29 -2.80 -14.12
N SER A 121 -7.39 -3.54 -13.94
CA SER A 121 -7.80 -4.07 -12.63
C SER A 121 -6.73 -4.95 -11.98
N LYS A 122 -6.07 -5.81 -12.77
CA LYS A 122 -4.95 -6.63 -12.28
C LYS A 122 -3.76 -5.76 -11.85
N ALA A 123 -3.44 -4.71 -12.61
CA ALA A 123 -2.37 -3.77 -12.24
C ALA A 123 -2.68 -3.02 -10.94
N TYR A 124 -3.92 -2.56 -10.74
CA TYR A 124 -4.35 -1.93 -9.49
C TYR A 124 -4.26 -2.90 -8.30
N LYS A 125 -4.65 -4.16 -8.49
CA LYS A 125 -4.48 -5.19 -7.45
C LYS A 125 -3.01 -5.36 -7.05
N SER A 126 -2.10 -5.49 -8.01
CA SER A 126 -0.66 -5.62 -7.72
C SER A 126 -0.10 -4.38 -7.01
N LYS A 127 -0.54 -3.17 -7.37
CA LYS A 127 -0.17 -1.94 -6.64
C LYS A 127 -0.70 -1.95 -5.21
N LEU A 128 -1.95 -2.35 -5.00
CA LEU A 128 -2.55 -2.46 -3.67
C LEU A 128 -1.78 -3.45 -2.79
N ASP A 129 -1.46 -4.63 -3.33
CA ASP A 129 -0.68 -5.66 -2.60
C ASP A 129 0.71 -5.12 -2.20
N ALA A 130 1.40 -4.39 -3.09
CA ALA A 130 2.68 -3.75 -2.78
C ALA A 130 2.57 -2.68 -1.67
N THR A 131 1.54 -1.81 -1.74
CA THR A 131 1.31 -0.79 -0.70
C THR A 131 0.96 -1.39 0.66
N LEU A 132 0.27 -2.54 0.69
CA LEU A 132 -0.02 -3.27 1.93
C LEU A 132 1.24 -3.87 2.55
N GLU A 133 2.17 -4.35 1.72
CA GLU A 133 3.47 -4.84 2.18
C GLU A 133 4.31 -3.69 2.77
N GLU A 134 4.39 -2.53 2.09
CA GLU A 134 5.04 -1.33 2.61
C GLU A 134 4.44 -0.88 3.95
N LEU A 135 3.10 -0.86 4.07
CA LEU A 135 2.42 -0.52 5.32
C LEU A 135 2.76 -1.49 6.46
N ALA A 136 2.91 -2.78 6.16
CA ALA A 136 3.34 -3.77 7.15
C ALA A 136 4.77 -3.48 7.64
N THR A 137 5.69 -3.10 6.75
CA THR A 137 7.07 -2.72 7.13
C THR A 137 7.15 -1.43 7.94
N LEU A 138 6.31 -0.44 7.63
CA LEU A 138 6.22 0.79 8.43
C LEU A 138 5.68 0.50 9.83
N LYS A 139 4.67 -0.37 9.95
CA LYS A 139 4.10 -0.76 11.24
C LYS A 139 5.11 -1.46 12.14
N THR A 140 5.94 -2.36 11.60
CA THR A 140 7.00 -3.02 12.38
C THR A 140 8.08 -2.02 12.79
N THR A 141 8.47 -1.11 11.89
CA THR A 141 9.44 -0.05 12.18
C THR A 141 8.95 0.88 13.29
N ASN A 142 7.68 1.30 13.25
CA ASN A 142 7.07 2.13 14.30
C ASN A 142 7.06 1.40 15.66
N SER A 143 6.71 0.11 15.68
CA SER A 143 6.78 -0.70 16.91
C SER A 143 8.19 -0.77 17.48
N ASN A 144 9.21 -0.91 16.63
CA ASN A 144 10.61 -0.94 17.04
C ASN A 144 11.08 0.42 17.60
N LEU A 145 10.74 1.53 16.93
CA LEU A 145 11.04 2.88 17.42
C LEU A 145 10.37 3.15 18.77
N GLN A 146 9.10 2.73 18.94
CA GLN A 146 8.41 2.88 20.21
C GLN A 146 9.09 2.09 21.34
N GLN A 147 9.60 0.88 21.06
CA GLN A 147 10.39 0.12 22.04
C GLN A 147 11.70 0.82 22.39
N GLN A 148 12.41 1.39 21.41
CA GLN A 148 13.63 2.16 21.64
C GLN A 148 13.36 3.40 22.50
N ILE A 149 12.31 4.18 22.18
CA ILE A 149 11.89 5.34 22.97
C ILE A 149 11.63 4.94 24.43
N ASN A 150 10.92 3.83 24.66
CA ASN A 150 10.63 3.35 26.01
C ASN A 150 11.91 2.92 26.76
N ALA A 151 12.89 2.32 26.07
CA ALA A 151 14.18 1.94 26.65
C ALA A 151 15.00 3.18 27.03
N GLU A 152 15.07 4.17 26.14
CA GLU A 152 15.74 5.46 26.37
C GLU A 152 15.11 6.23 27.54
N GLU A 153 13.78 6.21 27.66
CA GLU A 153 13.08 6.81 28.80
C GLU A 153 13.45 6.16 30.14
N ALA A 154 13.63 4.85 30.16
CA ALA A 154 14.09 4.14 31.36
C ALA A 154 15.53 4.56 31.74
N LEU A 155 16.43 4.66 30.77
CA LEU A 155 17.81 5.12 31.00
C LEU A 155 17.85 6.56 31.54
N ILE A 156 17.07 7.46 30.95
CA ILE A 156 16.94 8.85 31.43
C ILE A 156 16.43 8.89 32.88
N LYS A 157 15.48 8.03 33.23
CA LYS A 157 14.95 7.93 34.61
C LYS A 157 16.03 7.49 35.60
N ASP A 158 16.87 6.54 35.23
CA ASP A 158 17.98 6.05 36.05
C ASP A 158 19.12 7.06 36.19
N LEU A 159 19.46 7.78 35.11
CA LEU A 159 20.42 8.89 35.13
C LEU A 159 19.93 10.02 36.04
N LYS A 160 18.64 10.40 35.97
CA LYS A 160 18.04 11.40 36.87
C LYS A 160 18.13 10.97 38.34
N LYS A 161 17.90 9.68 38.64
CA LYS A 161 18.07 9.13 39.99
C LYS A 161 19.53 9.21 40.45
N SER A 162 20.47 8.85 39.58
CA SER A 162 21.91 8.92 39.85
C SER A 162 22.39 10.36 40.09
N LYS A 163 21.92 11.33 39.28
CA LYS A 163 22.17 12.77 39.48
C LYS A 163 21.73 13.23 40.87
N LYS A 164 20.52 12.84 41.29
CA LYS A 164 19.96 13.17 42.60
C LYS A 164 20.80 12.59 43.75
N THR A 165 21.32 11.38 43.60
CA THR A 165 22.21 10.76 44.58
C THR A 165 23.55 11.48 44.66
N LEU A 166 24.18 11.80 43.52
CA LEU A 166 25.43 12.56 43.46
C LEU A 166 25.29 13.95 44.10
N LEU A 167 24.18 14.65 43.84
CA LEU A 167 23.93 15.98 44.42
C LEU A 167 23.86 15.93 45.96
N ARG A 168 23.26 14.86 46.52
CA ARG A 168 23.23 14.64 47.98
C ARG A 168 24.62 14.37 48.53
N SER A 169 25.42 13.54 47.86
CA SER A 169 26.79 13.25 48.26
C SER A 169 27.69 14.50 48.19
N GLN A 170 27.51 15.32 47.16
CA GLN A 170 28.21 16.60 47.03
C GLN A 170 27.87 17.52 48.20
N LYS A 171 26.58 17.69 48.52
CA LYS A 171 26.15 18.54 49.65
C LYS A 171 26.73 18.04 50.98
N ALA A 172 26.75 16.74 51.22
CA ALA A 172 27.35 16.15 52.41
C ALA A 172 28.87 16.39 52.50
N LEU A 173 29.59 16.33 51.37
CA LEU A 173 31.01 16.66 51.32
C LEU A 173 31.27 18.15 51.56
N GLU A 174 30.43 19.04 51.01
CA GLU A 174 30.50 20.48 51.24
C GLU A 174 30.29 20.81 52.73
N GLU A 175 29.25 20.24 53.35
CA GLU A 175 28.99 20.37 54.80
C GLU A 175 30.17 19.86 55.64
N SER A 176 30.74 18.69 55.32
CA SER A 176 31.91 18.14 56.01
C SER A 176 33.15 19.04 55.87
N ASN A 177 33.37 19.60 54.69
CA ASN A 177 34.48 20.51 54.42
C ASN A 177 34.34 21.81 55.22
N ASP A 178 33.13 22.37 55.31
CA ASP A 178 32.88 23.57 56.11
C ASP A 178 33.06 23.32 57.62
N ILE A 179 32.63 22.16 58.11
CA ILE A 179 32.92 21.73 59.50
C ILE A 179 34.44 21.65 59.73
N LEU A 180 35.20 21.04 58.81
CA LEU A 180 36.65 20.92 58.93
C LEU A 180 37.35 22.29 58.90
N LYS A 181 36.93 23.19 58.02
CA LYS A 181 37.45 24.58 58.00
C LYS A 181 37.21 25.26 59.34
N GLU A 182 36.00 25.15 59.89
CA GLU A 182 35.67 25.76 61.18
C GLU A 182 36.52 25.15 62.31
N GLN A 183 36.72 23.83 62.33
CA GLN A 183 37.59 23.15 63.28
C GLN A 183 39.05 23.63 63.17
N ILE A 184 39.56 23.80 61.94
CA ILE A 184 40.91 24.33 61.70
C ILE A 184 41.02 25.76 62.25
N VAL A 185 40.06 26.63 61.96
CA VAL A 185 40.03 28.01 62.49
C VAL A 185 40.04 28.02 64.02
N ARG A 186 39.16 27.23 64.67
CA ARG A 186 39.10 27.14 66.14
C ARG A 186 40.40 26.61 66.74
N LYS A 187 41.01 25.58 66.16
CA LYS A 187 42.28 25.01 66.64
C LYS A 187 43.45 25.98 66.43
N ASN A 188 43.50 26.66 65.29
CA ASN A 188 44.53 27.67 65.01
C ASN A 188 44.43 28.84 66.01
N ALA A 189 43.21 29.29 66.33
CA ALA A 189 43.00 30.31 67.36
C ALA A 189 43.50 29.85 68.75
N LEU A 190 43.27 28.58 69.12
CA LEU A 190 43.79 28.00 70.36
C LEU A 190 45.32 27.93 70.39
N VAL A 191 45.94 27.45 69.31
CA VAL A 191 47.41 27.39 69.19
C VAL A 191 48.00 28.79 69.25
N PHE A 192 47.39 29.77 68.58
CA PHE A 192 47.82 31.16 68.62
C PHE A 192 47.72 31.75 70.04
N LYS A 193 46.62 31.48 70.76
CA LYS A 193 46.45 31.89 72.15
C LYS A 193 47.49 31.25 73.08
N GLN A 194 47.78 29.96 72.92
CA GLN A 194 48.82 29.27 73.68
C GLN A 194 50.21 29.84 73.38
N TYR A 195 50.52 30.07 72.10
CA TYR A 195 51.77 30.70 71.67
C TYR A 195 51.94 32.08 72.30
N TYR A 196 50.91 32.93 72.24
CA TYR A 196 50.89 34.25 72.86
C TYR A 196 51.11 34.17 74.37
N GLN A 197 50.47 33.23 75.07
CA GLN A 197 50.67 33.05 76.51
C GLN A 197 52.10 32.62 76.87
N LEU A 198 52.71 31.76 76.07
CA LEU A 198 54.10 31.32 76.28
C LEU A 198 55.11 32.45 76.02
N THR A 199 54.91 33.25 74.96
CA THR A 199 55.80 34.37 74.63
C THR A 199 55.61 35.58 75.55
N ASN A 200 54.43 35.75 76.13
CA ASN A 200 54.15 36.88 77.04
C ASN A 200 54.53 36.56 78.50
N LYS A 201 54.57 35.28 78.91
CA LYS A 201 55.03 34.86 80.25
C LYS A 201 56.54 34.78 80.40
N SER A 202 57.32 34.80 79.31
CA SER A 202 58.76 34.90 79.41
C SER A 202 59.14 36.34 79.78
N ASN A 203 59.29 36.61 81.09
CA ASN A 203 59.97 37.80 81.63
C ASN A 203 61.49 37.80 81.31
N CYS A 204 61.88 37.19 80.20
CA CYS A 204 63.24 37.20 79.70
C CYS A 204 63.58 38.62 79.24
N LEU A 205 64.53 39.28 79.92
CA LEU A 205 65.00 40.62 79.57
C LEU A 205 65.48 40.72 78.10
N SER A 206 65.98 39.63 77.52
CA SER A 206 66.41 39.57 76.13
C SER A 206 65.24 39.62 75.14
N CYS A 207 64.07 39.07 75.50
CA CYS A 207 62.86 39.11 74.66
C CYS A 207 62.15 40.47 74.71
N LYS A 208 62.31 41.25 75.79
CA LYS A 208 61.79 42.63 75.88
C LYS A 208 62.44 43.58 74.87
N LYS A 209 63.71 43.35 74.48
CA LYS A 209 64.41 44.19 73.49
C LYS A 209 63.94 44.00 72.04
N LEU A 210 63.13 42.97 71.77
CA LEU A 210 62.53 42.72 70.46
C LEU A 210 61.07 43.23 70.37
N ARG A 211 60.49 43.79 71.45
CA ARG A 211 59.25 44.55 71.34
C ARG A 211 59.57 45.89 70.70
N SER A 212 58.96 46.14 69.56
CA SER A 212 59.08 47.42 68.85
C SER A 212 58.67 48.56 69.80
N PRO A 213 59.37 49.71 69.82
CA PRO A 213 59.10 50.82 70.76
C PRO A 213 57.74 51.53 70.63
N HIS A 214 56.79 51.02 69.84
CA HIS A 214 55.55 51.70 69.48
C HIS A 214 54.29 51.21 70.23
N ASP A 215 54.42 50.41 71.27
CA ASP A 215 53.26 49.80 71.98
C ASP A 215 52.56 50.73 73.01
N ASN A 216 52.82 52.04 73.00
CA ASN A 216 52.23 52.99 73.97
C ASN A 216 51.24 54.01 73.36
N ASP A 217 50.83 53.86 72.10
CA ASP A 217 49.74 54.67 71.56
C ASP A 217 48.39 54.01 71.87
N ASP A 218 47.60 54.64 72.74
CA ASP A 218 46.26 54.21 73.20
C ASP A 218 45.17 54.21 72.09
N ASN A 219 45.55 54.28 70.82
CA ASN A 219 44.66 54.08 69.68
C ASN A 219 44.92 52.72 69.02
N VAL A 220 44.44 51.65 69.67
CA VAL A 220 44.47 50.29 69.12
C VAL A 220 43.04 49.82 68.84
N ASP A 221 42.42 50.47 67.85
CA ASP A 221 41.49 49.77 66.97
C ASP A 221 42.33 49.20 65.80
N GLU A 222 42.33 47.87 65.66
CA GLU A 222 43.08 47.07 64.66
C GLU A 222 44.56 46.76 64.94
N TRP A 223 44.82 45.86 65.90
CA TRP A 223 45.97 44.94 65.80
C TRP A 223 45.74 43.93 64.66
N LYS A 224 45.96 44.36 63.41
CA LYS A 224 46.05 43.52 62.20
C LYS A 224 47.49 43.14 61.84
N SER A 225 48.44 43.29 62.76
CA SER A 225 49.82 42.85 62.59
C SER A 225 50.04 41.50 63.28
N THR A 226 49.48 40.43 62.70
CA THR A 226 50.21 39.14 62.72
C THR A 226 51.64 39.41 62.26
N PRO A 227 52.66 38.71 62.79
CA PRO A 227 54.03 38.85 62.29
C PRO A 227 54.02 38.60 60.78
N LYS A 228 54.14 39.67 59.98
CA LYS A 228 54.00 39.64 58.51
C LYS A 228 54.96 38.67 57.79
N ASN A 229 55.86 38.01 58.52
CA ASN A 229 56.85 37.07 58.01
C ASN A 229 56.57 35.58 58.29
N LEU A 230 55.54 35.21 59.08
CA LEU A 230 55.23 33.79 59.31
C LEU A 230 54.17 33.24 58.35
N ASP A 231 53.20 34.05 57.93
CA ASP A 231 52.09 33.61 57.07
C ASP A 231 52.51 33.33 55.61
N ASN A 232 53.72 33.76 55.21
CA ASN A 232 54.28 33.55 53.86
C ASN A 232 55.33 32.43 53.78
N LEU A 233 55.70 31.81 54.90
CA LEU A 233 56.67 30.71 54.88
C LEU A 233 55.97 29.45 54.38
N SER A 234 56.47 28.89 53.28
CA SER A 234 56.00 27.60 52.79
C SER A 234 56.27 26.51 53.83
N CYS A 235 55.48 25.44 53.80
CA CYS A 235 55.60 24.32 54.74
C CYS A 235 57.03 23.73 54.81
N SER A 236 57.79 23.78 53.71
CA SER A 236 59.20 23.35 53.68
C SER A 236 60.13 24.31 54.44
N GLN A 237 59.85 25.62 54.41
CA GLN A 237 60.65 26.64 55.09
C GLN A 237 60.45 26.59 56.62
N LEU A 238 59.23 26.35 57.09
CA LEU A 238 58.94 26.12 58.52
C LEU A 238 59.63 24.86 59.05
N ARG A 239 59.57 23.75 58.29
CA ARG A 239 60.32 22.52 58.63
C ARG A 239 61.83 22.78 58.70
N ALA A 240 62.40 23.48 57.73
CA ALA A 240 63.82 23.80 57.70
C ALA A 240 64.25 24.67 58.91
N GLN A 241 63.41 25.60 59.35
CA GLN A 241 63.68 26.39 60.56
C GLN A 241 63.60 25.57 61.85
N CYS A 242 62.64 24.65 61.97
CA CYS A 242 62.59 23.72 63.10
C CYS A 242 63.81 22.81 63.16
N TYR A 243 64.26 22.27 62.01
CA TYR A 243 65.48 21.48 61.95
C TYR A 243 66.72 22.28 62.35
N ASN A 244 66.87 23.52 61.86
CA ASN A 244 67.97 24.40 62.26
C ASN A 244 67.97 24.74 63.76
N LEU A 245 66.79 24.94 64.36
CA LEU A 245 66.66 25.19 65.80
C LEU A 245 66.99 23.94 66.63
N GLN A 246 66.56 22.76 66.17
CA GLN A 246 66.89 21.49 66.81
C GLN A 246 68.39 21.21 66.77
N GLU A 247 69.03 21.42 65.61
CA GLU A 247 70.47 21.26 65.45
C GLU A 247 71.27 22.21 66.37
N LYS A 248 70.85 23.48 66.49
CA LYS A 248 71.44 24.43 67.44
C LYS A 248 71.28 23.99 68.90
N TYR A 249 70.11 23.45 69.25
CA TYR A 249 69.86 22.90 70.58
C TYR A 249 70.76 21.70 70.88
N ASP A 250 70.88 20.76 69.94
CA ASP A 250 71.70 19.56 70.10
C ASP A 250 73.19 19.91 70.22
N CYS A 251 73.66 20.93 69.48
CA CYS A 251 75.00 21.51 69.63
C CYS A 251 75.22 22.11 71.03
N LEU A 252 74.28 22.93 71.52
CA LEU A 252 74.33 23.52 72.87
C LEU A 252 74.31 22.44 73.97
N ALA A 253 73.49 21.40 73.82
CA ALA A 253 73.43 20.28 74.75
C ALA A 253 74.75 19.49 74.79
N THR A 254 75.41 19.34 73.64
CA THR A 254 76.72 18.67 73.54
C THR A 254 77.80 19.49 74.24
N VAL A 255 77.90 20.79 73.96
CA VAL A 255 78.83 21.71 74.64
C VAL A 255 78.61 21.69 76.15
N HIS A 256 77.35 21.67 76.60
CA HIS A 256 77.02 21.60 78.01
C HIS A 256 77.46 20.26 78.65
N CYS A 257 77.26 19.13 77.97
CA CYS A 257 77.77 17.83 78.41
C CYS A 257 79.30 17.81 78.51
N GLU A 258 80.00 18.47 77.61
CA GLU A 258 81.45 18.62 77.68
C GLU A 258 81.90 19.55 78.82
N MET A 259 81.18 20.65 79.05
CA MET A 259 81.42 21.53 80.20
C MET A 259 81.21 20.79 81.53
N ILE A 260 80.13 20.00 81.69
CA ILE A 260 79.90 19.16 82.89
C ILE A 260 81.05 18.18 83.11
N LYS A 261 81.55 17.54 82.03
CA LYS A 261 82.69 16.62 82.12
C LYS A 261 83.97 17.35 82.54
N ALA A 262 84.19 18.56 82.02
CA ALA A 262 85.33 19.42 82.34
C ALA A 262 85.25 20.03 83.76
N SER A 263 84.05 20.23 84.32
CA SER A 263 83.83 20.87 85.62
C SER A 263 83.60 19.89 86.78
N SER A 264 83.92 18.60 86.61
CA SER A 264 83.72 17.51 87.59
C SER A 264 84.52 17.61 88.91
N GLY A 265 85.04 18.80 89.26
CA GLY A 265 85.69 19.09 90.55
C GLY A 265 85.30 20.41 91.23
N LEU A 266 84.38 21.21 90.67
CA LEU A 266 83.96 22.49 91.27
C LEU A 266 82.44 22.52 91.44
N THR A 267 82.00 22.91 92.64
CA THR A 267 80.59 23.01 93.05
C THR A 267 79.78 23.76 92.00
N GLU A 268 78.92 23.03 91.28
CA GLU A 268 78.02 23.58 90.28
C GLU A 268 77.29 24.80 90.83
N SER A 269 77.51 25.94 90.19
CA SER A 269 76.78 27.17 90.45
C SER A 269 75.28 26.90 90.28
N ALA A 270 74.48 27.33 91.24
CA ALA A 270 73.02 27.24 91.15
C ALA A 270 72.47 27.85 89.84
N HIS A 271 73.24 28.74 89.22
CA HIS A 271 72.91 29.36 87.94
C HIS A 271 72.88 28.35 86.78
N ASP A 272 73.80 27.39 86.73
CA ASP A 272 73.90 26.40 85.65
C ASP A 272 72.75 25.38 85.76
N LYS A 273 72.43 24.93 86.98
CA LYS A 273 71.25 24.08 87.23
C LYS A 273 69.93 24.74 86.83
N MET A 274 69.81 26.04 87.09
CA MET A 274 68.64 26.80 86.67
C MET A 274 68.57 26.94 85.14
N TYR A 275 69.72 27.16 84.49
CA TYR A 275 69.81 27.27 83.04
C TYR A 275 69.46 25.94 82.34
N ILE A 276 69.96 24.80 82.84
CA ILE A 276 69.63 23.46 82.35
C ILE A 276 68.13 23.19 82.48
N ARG A 277 67.53 23.43 83.66
CA ARG A 277 66.07 23.24 83.83
C ARG A 277 65.26 24.12 82.88
N ASN A 278 65.71 25.33 82.60
CA ASN A 278 65.06 26.22 81.65
C ASN A 278 65.15 25.66 80.21
N LEU A 279 66.31 25.13 79.81
CA LEU A 279 66.48 24.47 78.51
C LEU A 279 65.65 23.19 78.39
N GLU A 280 65.60 22.35 79.44
CA GLU A 280 64.74 21.15 79.46
C GLU A 280 63.26 21.49 79.34
N THR A 281 62.83 22.59 79.98
CA THR A 281 61.45 23.09 79.89
C THR A 281 61.15 23.59 78.47
N GLN A 282 62.06 24.36 77.87
CA GLN A 282 61.95 24.81 76.48
C GLN A 282 61.93 23.64 75.50
N LEU A 283 62.73 22.59 75.72
CA LEU A 283 62.73 21.38 74.89
C LEU A 283 61.41 20.63 75.01
N LYS A 284 60.86 20.46 76.22
CA LYS A 284 59.54 19.85 76.41
C LYS A 284 58.44 20.65 75.70
N GLU A 285 58.44 21.97 75.82
CA GLU A 285 57.50 22.83 75.11
C GLU A 285 57.69 22.76 73.58
N SER A 286 58.94 22.64 73.09
CA SER A 286 59.23 22.48 71.66
C SER A 286 58.70 21.15 71.13
N LYS A 287 58.91 20.04 71.86
CA LYS A 287 58.36 18.72 71.50
C LYS A 287 56.83 18.71 71.50
N ILE A 288 56.19 19.38 72.45
CA ILE A 288 54.72 19.54 72.45
C ILE A 288 54.27 20.32 71.21
N ARG A 289 54.96 21.41 70.86
CA ARG A 289 54.68 22.20 69.64
C ARG A 289 54.86 21.37 68.37
N GLN A 290 55.88 20.52 68.31
CA GLN A 290 56.11 19.61 67.18
C GLN A 290 54.95 18.63 67.00
N VAL A 291 54.50 17.95 68.07
CA VAL A 291 53.36 17.03 68.01
C VAL A 291 52.07 17.75 67.61
N GLN A 292 51.86 18.98 68.08
CA GLN A 292 50.71 19.80 67.66
C GLN A 292 50.79 20.19 66.17
N LEU A 293 51.98 20.53 65.66
CA LEU A 293 52.21 20.83 64.24
C LEU A 293 51.99 19.59 63.37
N GLU A 294 52.51 18.42 63.75
CA GLU A 294 52.27 17.15 63.05
C GLU A 294 50.77 16.80 62.99
N SER A 295 50.03 17.05 64.09
CA SER A 295 48.55 16.90 64.11
C SER A 295 47.82 17.88 63.18
N LEU A 296 48.35 19.11 62.99
CA LEU A 296 47.81 20.06 62.03
C LEU A 296 48.12 19.62 60.60
N PHE A 297 49.32 19.11 60.33
CA PHE A 297 49.70 18.59 59.01
C PHE A 297 48.83 17.42 58.54
N GLY A 298 48.56 16.44 59.40
CA GLY A 298 47.65 15.34 59.06
C GLY A 298 46.23 15.80 58.73
N ARG A 299 45.79 16.95 59.28
CA ARG A 299 44.48 17.54 58.94
C ARG A 299 44.52 18.29 57.61
N THR A 300 45.62 18.95 57.27
CA THR A 300 45.81 19.58 55.96
C THR A 300 45.78 18.52 54.85
N GLU A 301 46.36 17.35 55.07
CA GLU A 301 46.27 16.21 54.14
C GLU A 301 44.83 15.71 53.97
N MET A 302 44.05 15.58 55.06
CA MET A 302 42.63 15.24 54.97
C MET A 302 41.83 16.28 54.16
N VAL A 303 42.07 17.58 54.37
CA VAL A 303 41.41 18.64 53.59
C VAL A 303 41.80 18.57 52.11
N GLN A 304 43.08 18.31 51.80
CA GLN A 304 43.52 18.11 50.43
C GLN A 304 42.88 16.88 49.78
N GLN A 305 42.72 15.79 50.53
CA GLN A 305 42.06 14.57 50.05
C GLN A 305 40.57 14.84 49.75
N LEU A 306 39.86 15.49 50.67
CA LEU A 306 38.46 15.89 50.45
C LEU A 306 38.31 16.86 49.28
N ALA A 307 39.25 17.79 49.09
CA ALA A 307 39.24 18.68 47.93
C ALA A 307 39.41 17.90 46.61
N LYS A 308 40.30 16.89 46.57
CA LYS A 308 40.46 16.00 45.40
C LYS A 308 39.18 15.19 45.14
N GLU A 309 38.56 14.66 46.18
CA GLU A 309 37.28 13.94 46.07
C GLU A 309 36.15 14.84 45.57
N LEU A 310 36.05 16.07 46.08
CA LEU A 310 35.08 17.06 45.62
C LEU A 310 35.27 17.40 44.13
N ILE A 311 36.52 17.59 43.68
CA ILE A 311 36.83 17.81 42.26
C ILE A 311 36.43 16.60 41.42
N SER A 312 36.74 15.38 41.88
CA SER A 312 36.34 14.14 41.19
C SER A 312 34.81 14.01 41.08
N VAL A 313 34.07 14.33 42.15
CA VAL A 313 32.60 14.31 42.16
C VAL A 313 32.04 15.35 41.18
N LYS A 314 32.58 16.57 41.15
CA LYS A 314 32.17 17.61 40.19
C LYS A 314 32.44 17.21 38.74
N GLN A 315 33.58 16.58 38.45
CA GLN A 315 33.87 16.04 37.12
C GLN A 315 32.88 14.94 36.72
N LYS A 316 32.55 14.02 37.63
CA LYS A 316 31.52 12.99 37.40
C LYS A 316 30.13 13.60 37.16
N GLN A 317 29.78 14.66 37.88
CA GLN A 317 28.53 15.39 37.67
C GLN A 317 28.47 16.03 36.28
N LEU A 318 29.52 16.75 35.87
CA LEU A 318 29.58 17.39 34.55
C LEU A 318 29.46 16.34 33.43
N LYS A 319 30.12 15.20 33.57
CA LYS A 319 29.98 14.08 32.63
C LYS A 319 28.53 13.57 32.57
N LEU A 320 27.90 13.36 33.72
CA LEU A 320 26.52 12.89 33.79
C LEU A 320 25.51 13.91 33.20
N GLU A 321 25.80 15.21 33.31
CA GLU A 321 25.01 16.27 32.69
C GLU A 321 25.15 16.28 31.16
N ALA A 322 26.38 16.10 30.65
CA ALA A 322 26.61 15.93 29.21
C ALA A 322 25.91 14.67 28.66
N ASP A 323 26.02 13.54 29.36
CA ASP A 323 25.34 12.30 28.98
C ASP A 323 23.81 12.49 28.98
N LEU A 324 23.24 13.22 29.95
CA LEU A 324 21.80 13.48 30.01
C LEU A 324 21.31 14.41 28.89
N GLU A 325 22.10 15.40 28.49
CA GLU A 325 21.78 16.26 27.34
C GLU A 325 21.82 15.45 26.04
N GLN A 326 22.88 14.65 25.84
CA GLN A 326 23.02 13.79 24.67
C GLN A 326 21.84 12.80 24.54
N MET A 327 21.41 12.18 25.65
CA MET A 327 20.25 11.27 25.65
C MET A 327 18.93 12.03 25.39
N SER A 328 18.83 13.28 25.83
CA SER A 328 17.65 14.13 25.55
C SER A 328 17.59 14.57 24.09
N GLU A 329 18.73 14.82 23.45
CA GLU A 329 18.82 15.04 22.00
C GLU A 329 18.50 13.78 21.20
N ALA A 330 19.06 12.63 21.59
CA ALA A 330 18.75 11.34 20.97
C ALA A 330 17.24 11.01 21.06
N LYS A 331 16.62 11.26 22.22
CA LYS A 331 15.16 11.11 22.38
C LYS A 331 14.36 12.02 21.45
N ARG A 332 14.77 13.29 21.30
CA ARG A 332 14.13 14.22 20.35
C ARG A 332 14.23 13.71 18.91
N ALA A 333 15.42 13.28 18.49
CA ALA A 333 15.63 12.72 17.16
C ALA A 333 14.78 11.47 16.90
N LEU A 334 14.64 10.57 17.87
CA LEU A 334 13.74 9.41 17.76
C LEU A 334 12.26 9.81 17.65
N PHE A 335 11.84 10.87 18.35
CA PHE A 335 10.47 11.38 18.27
C PHE A 335 10.19 12.00 16.90
N ASP A 336 11.14 12.75 16.34
CA ASP A 336 11.04 13.30 14.99
C ASP A 336 10.98 12.19 13.93
N GLN A 337 11.80 11.14 14.07
CA GLN A 337 11.74 9.96 13.20
C GLN A 337 10.39 9.24 13.31
N LYS A 338 9.85 9.09 14.53
CA LYS A 338 8.52 8.51 14.74
C LYS A 338 7.45 9.33 14.01
N ASN A 339 7.45 10.65 14.17
CA ASN A 339 6.49 11.53 13.48
C ASN A 339 6.59 11.41 11.96
N GLN A 340 7.81 11.34 11.42
CA GLN A 340 8.01 11.15 9.98
C GLN A 340 7.47 9.80 9.47
N VAL A 341 7.60 8.74 10.28
CA VAL A 341 7.02 7.41 9.98
C VAL A 341 5.49 7.44 10.07
N GLU A 342 4.92 8.13 11.07
CA GLU A 342 3.46 8.32 11.20
C GLU A 342 2.88 9.08 10.01
N GLU A 343 3.49 10.19 9.59
CA GLU A 343 3.09 10.90 8.37
C GLU A 343 3.19 10.04 7.11
N SER A 344 4.22 9.19 7.03
CA SER A 344 4.39 8.26 5.90
C SER A 344 3.33 7.17 5.90
N LEU A 345 2.91 6.71 7.10
CA LEU A 345 1.83 5.76 7.28
C LEU A 345 0.48 6.37 6.85
N ASP A 346 0.22 7.63 7.22
CA ASP A 346 -1.01 8.33 6.83
C ASP A 346 -1.09 8.51 5.31
N ARG A 347 0.01 8.91 4.66
CA ARG A 347 0.10 8.98 3.19
C ARG A 347 -0.15 7.62 2.52
N ALA A 348 0.37 6.54 3.11
CA ALA A 348 0.15 5.19 2.59
C ALA A 348 -1.32 4.76 2.74
N LEU A 349 -1.97 5.09 3.86
CA LEU A 349 -3.40 4.81 4.08
C LEU A 349 -4.29 5.57 3.08
N GLU A 350 -3.98 6.84 2.81
CA GLU A 350 -4.70 7.64 1.81
C GLU A 350 -4.53 7.08 0.39
N ALA A 351 -3.32 6.61 0.04
CA ALA A 351 -3.06 5.94 -1.22
C ALA A 351 -3.85 4.62 -1.35
N ILE A 352 -3.93 3.83 -0.28
CA ILE A 352 -4.72 2.59 -0.23
C ILE A 352 -6.22 2.88 -0.46
N LEU A 353 -6.77 3.89 0.21
CA LEU A 353 -8.17 4.30 0.02
C LEU A 353 -8.44 4.74 -1.41
N THR A 354 -7.53 5.50 -2.01
CA THR A 354 -7.64 5.93 -3.42
C THR A 354 -7.62 4.74 -4.38
N LEU A 355 -6.72 3.78 -4.17
CA LEU A 355 -6.65 2.56 -4.98
C LEU A 355 -7.88 1.67 -4.81
N GLN A 356 -8.47 1.60 -3.61
CA GLN A 356 -9.71 0.88 -3.37
C GLN A 356 -10.87 1.50 -4.15
N ASN A 357 -11.02 2.83 -4.12
CA ASN A 357 -12.05 3.53 -4.90
C ASN A 357 -11.88 3.29 -6.41
N GLN A 358 -10.65 3.37 -6.93
CA GLN A 358 -10.37 3.09 -8.35
C GLN A 358 -10.68 1.64 -8.74
N LYS A 359 -10.43 0.68 -7.84
CA LYS A 359 -10.78 -0.72 -8.04
C LYS A 359 -12.30 -0.92 -8.10
N GLU A 360 -13.05 -0.28 -7.21
CA GLU A 360 -14.52 -0.33 -7.20
C GLU A 360 -15.13 0.26 -8.47
N GLU A 361 -14.60 1.40 -8.92
CA GLU A 361 -15.01 2.03 -10.18
C GLU A 361 -14.72 1.13 -11.38
N SER A 362 -13.54 0.51 -11.42
CA SER A 362 -13.19 -0.48 -12.46
C SER A 362 -14.11 -1.71 -12.45
N ILE A 363 -14.50 -2.20 -11.26
CA ILE A 363 -15.45 -3.32 -11.13
C ILE A 363 -16.82 -2.92 -11.70
N LYS A 364 -17.27 -1.69 -11.44
CA LYS A 364 -18.52 -1.15 -11.98
C LYS A 364 -18.47 -1.07 -13.51
N GLU A 365 -17.39 -0.52 -14.08
CA GLU A 365 -17.18 -0.48 -15.54
C GLU A 365 -17.19 -1.87 -16.17
N ILE A 366 -16.52 -2.85 -15.54
CA ILE A 366 -16.52 -4.25 -15.99
C ILE A 366 -17.95 -4.82 -16.00
N SER A 367 -18.75 -4.54 -14.97
CA SER A 367 -20.16 -4.99 -14.90
C SER A 367 -21.03 -4.36 -15.99
N GLU A 368 -20.85 -3.07 -16.27
CA GLU A 368 -21.54 -2.36 -17.35
C GLU A 368 -21.16 -2.91 -18.73
N LEU A 369 -19.86 -3.16 -18.97
CA LEU A 369 -19.38 -3.77 -20.22
C LEU A 369 -19.91 -5.20 -20.40
N GLN A 370 -19.98 -5.99 -19.33
CA GLN A 370 -20.55 -7.33 -19.37
C GLN A 370 -22.05 -7.32 -19.72
N THR A 371 -22.78 -6.32 -19.22
CA THR A 371 -24.20 -6.12 -19.57
C THR A 371 -24.33 -5.79 -21.06
N ARG A 372 -23.55 -4.82 -21.57
CA ARG A 372 -23.54 -4.46 -23.00
C ARG A 372 -23.14 -5.61 -23.91
N LEU A 373 -22.19 -6.44 -23.48
CA LEU A 373 -21.77 -7.62 -24.24
C LEU A 373 -22.92 -8.64 -24.37
N THR A 374 -23.68 -8.85 -23.29
CA THR A 374 -24.86 -9.72 -23.29
C THR A 374 -25.93 -9.19 -24.26
N GLU A 375 -26.26 -7.89 -24.17
CA GLU A 375 -27.23 -7.23 -25.06
C GLU A 375 -26.83 -7.31 -26.54
N ALA A 376 -25.55 -7.05 -26.85
CA ALA A 376 -25.04 -7.15 -28.22
C ALA A 376 -25.07 -8.60 -28.75
N THR A 377 -24.81 -9.58 -27.89
CA THR A 377 -24.87 -11.01 -28.22
C THR A 377 -26.31 -11.45 -28.55
N ASP A 378 -27.28 -10.98 -27.76
CA ASP A 378 -28.71 -11.24 -28.00
C ASP A 378 -29.19 -10.56 -29.29
N ALA A 379 -28.82 -9.29 -29.51
CA ALA A 379 -29.13 -8.57 -30.75
C ALA A 379 -28.58 -9.30 -31.99
N LYS A 380 -27.33 -9.78 -31.93
CA LYS A 380 -26.72 -10.60 -32.99
C LYS A 380 -27.50 -11.89 -33.22
N LEU A 381 -27.95 -12.57 -32.17
CA LEU A 381 -28.75 -13.81 -32.29
C LEU A 381 -30.11 -13.53 -32.96
N ILE A 382 -30.76 -12.42 -32.63
CA ILE A 382 -32.01 -11.98 -33.27
C ILE A 382 -31.77 -11.70 -34.76
N LEU A 383 -30.74 -10.92 -35.11
CA LEU A 383 -30.39 -10.62 -36.50
C LEU A 383 -30.06 -11.90 -37.30
N GLN A 384 -29.37 -12.87 -36.68
CA GLN A 384 -29.11 -14.17 -37.31
C GLN A 384 -30.39 -14.95 -37.61
N LYS A 385 -31.36 -14.96 -36.68
CA LYS A 385 -32.67 -15.59 -36.91
C LYS A 385 -33.43 -14.90 -38.04
N GLN A 386 -33.45 -13.56 -38.06
CA GLN A 386 -34.07 -12.76 -39.13
C GLN A 386 -33.40 -12.98 -40.49
N LEU A 387 -32.07 -13.07 -40.53
CA LEU A 387 -31.32 -13.35 -41.75
C LEU A 387 -31.66 -14.74 -42.31
N LYS A 388 -31.73 -15.76 -41.44
CA LYS A 388 -32.13 -17.12 -41.84
C LYS A 388 -33.55 -17.17 -42.40
N SER A 389 -34.51 -16.49 -41.76
CA SER A 389 -35.91 -16.46 -42.25
C SER A 389 -36.03 -15.67 -43.57
N SER A 390 -35.32 -14.54 -43.70
CA SER A 390 -35.28 -13.75 -44.93
C SER A 390 -34.66 -14.53 -46.10
N LYS A 391 -33.54 -15.24 -45.87
CA LYS A 391 -32.92 -16.12 -46.88
C LYS A 391 -33.87 -17.22 -47.34
N LYS A 392 -34.62 -17.83 -46.42
CA LYS A 392 -35.64 -18.84 -46.76
C LYS A 392 -36.76 -18.24 -47.61
N ARG A 393 -37.21 -17.02 -47.33
CA ARG A 393 -38.22 -16.31 -48.12
C ARG A 393 -37.72 -15.95 -49.51
N ALA A 394 -36.50 -15.40 -49.63
CA ALA A 394 -35.88 -15.07 -50.91
C ALA A 394 -35.73 -16.32 -51.79
N ARG A 395 -35.28 -17.46 -51.24
CA ARG A 395 -35.22 -18.74 -51.97
C ARG A 395 -36.60 -19.19 -52.49
N ARG A 396 -37.66 -19.05 -51.69
CA ARG A 396 -39.02 -19.39 -52.12
C ARG A 396 -39.49 -18.48 -53.26
N LEU A 397 -39.22 -17.19 -53.18
CA LEU A 397 -39.56 -16.22 -54.25
C LEU A 397 -38.77 -16.51 -55.54
N GLN A 398 -37.50 -16.87 -55.42
CA GLN A 398 -36.67 -17.26 -56.57
C GLN A 398 -37.22 -18.49 -57.28
N ILE A 399 -37.56 -19.55 -56.53
CA ILE A 399 -38.19 -20.76 -57.09
C ILE A 399 -39.54 -20.43 -57.74
N ALA A 400 -40.34 -19.56 -57.12
CA ALA A 400 -41.62 -19.12 -57.68
C ALA A 400 -41.43 -18.33 -58.99
N LYS A 401 -40.41 -17.45 -59.06
CA LYS A 401 -40.05 -16.72 -60.27
C LYS A 401 -39.62 -17.66 -61.39
N GLU A 402 -38.71 -18.59 -61.11
CA GLU A 402 -38.24 -19.59 -62.08
C GLU A 402 -39.40 -20.43 -62.62
N LYS A 403 -40.34 -20.83 -61.74
CA LYS A 403 -41.55 -21.54 -62.15
C LYS A 403 -42.45 -20.67 -63.04
N ALA A 404 -42.74 -19.43 -62.65
CA ALA A 404 -43.58 -18.52 -63.43
C ALA A 404 -42.97 -18.23 -64.82
N GLN A 405 -41.64 -18.11 -64.89
CA GLN A 405 -40.92 -17.94 -66.15
C GLN A 405 -41.04 -19.19 -67.03
N ALA A 406 -40.83 -20.39 -66.48
CA ALA A 406 -41.00 -21.64 -67.21
C ALA A 406 -42.44 -21.84 -67.73
N ASP A 407 -43.44 -21.50 -66.91
CA ASP A 407 -44.85 -21.53 -67.29
C ASP A 407 -45.13 -20.52 -68.43
N SER A 408 -44.56 -19.31 -68.35
CA SER A 408 -44.65 -18.31 -69.41
C SER A 408 -44.01 -18.77 -70.71
N GLU A 409 -42.80 -19.34 -70.67
CA GLU A 409 -42.11 -19.90 -71.84
C GLU A 409 -42.92 -21.04 -72.46
N ASN A 410 -43.52 -21.91 -71.64
CA ASN A 410 -44.41 -22.97 -72.09
C ASN A 410 -45.66 -22.42 -72.80
N ILE A 411 -46.29 -21.37 -72.25
CA ILE A 411 -47.44 -20.69 -72.88
C ILE A 411 -47.03 -20.10 -74.23
N VAL A 412 -45.91 -19.37 -74.30
CA VAL A 412 -45.41 -18.78 -75.56
C VAL A 412 -45.14 -19.88 -76.60
N ASN A 413 -44.50 -20.98 -76.21
CA ASN A 413 -44.25 -22.11 -77.11
C ASN A 413 -45.55 -22.74 -77.62
N LYS A 414 -46.57 -22.89 -76.76
CA LYS A 414 -47.91 -23.36 -77.16
C LYS A 414 -48.61 -22.38 -78.11
N MET A 415 -48.53 -21.08 -77.85
CA MET A 415 -49.10 -20.06 -78.74
C MET A 415 -48.42 -20.06 -80.10
N ASN A 416 -47.10 -20.20 -80.15
CA ASN A 416 -46.36 -20.33 -81.41
C ASN A 416 -46.77 -21.59 -82.18
N LEU A 417 -46.94 -22.72 -81.49
CA LEU A 417 -47.43 -23.96 -82.11
C LEU A 417 -48.85 -23.79 -82.68
N LEU A 418 -49.75 -23.17 -81.91
CA LEU A 418 -51.11 -22.86 -82.37
C LEU A 418 -51.10 -21.89 -83.55
N ALA A 419 -50.21 -20.90 -83.58
CA ALA A 419 -50.07 -19.98 -84.71
C ALA A 419 -49.63 -20.71 -85.99
N VAL A 420 -48.69 -21.65 -85.88
CA VAL A 420 -48.26 -22.51 -87.01
C VAL A 420 -49.40 -23.42 -87.48
N GLN A 421 -50.14 -24.03 -86.54
CA GLN A 421 -51.30 -24.86 -86.88
C GLN A 421 -52.42 -24.05 -87.52
N TYR A 422 -52.71 -22.87 -86.99
CA TYR A 422 -53.71 -21.95 -87.52
C TYR A 422 -53.35 -21.45 -88.91
N PHE A 423 -52.09 -21.06 -89.13
CA PHE A 423 -51.62 -20.66 -90.47
C PHE A 423 -51.74 -21.81 -91.47
N SER A 424 -51.42 -23.04 -91.03
CA SER A 424 -51.57 -24.25 -91.85
C SER A 424 -53.04 -24.54 -92.18
N PHE A 425 -53.93 -24.38 -91.19
CA PHE A 425 -55.38 -24.50 -91.36
C PHE A 425 -55.93 -23.42 -92.29
N GLU A 426 -55.54 -22.15 -92.10
CA GLU A 426 -55.96 -21.03 -92.92
C GLU A 426 -55.54 -21.24 -94.38
N LYS A 427 -54.31 -21.71 -94.61
CA LYS A 427 -53.83 -22.09 -95.94
C LYS A 427 -54.69 -23.21 -96.55
N ALA A 428 -54.90 -24.31 -95.83
CA ALA A 428 -55.74 -25.41 -96.30
C ALA A 428 -57.19 -24.97 -96.58
N PHE A 429 -57.73 -24.06 -95.77
CA PHE A 429 -59.06 -23.50 -95.93
C PHE A 429 -59.15 -22.59 -97.17
N ARG A 430 -58.15 -21.73 -97.40
CA ARG A 430 -58.04 -20.92 -98.62
C ARG A 430 -57.93 -21.80 -99.86
N ASP A 431 -57.11 -22.86 -99.82
CA ASP A 431 -56.96 -23.83 -100.91
C ASP A 431 -58.29 -24.56 -101.19
N TYR A 432 -59.03 -24.93 -100.15
CA TYR A 432 -60.38 -25.51 -100.28
C TYR A 432 -61.37 -24.56 -100.96
N ILE A 433 -61.40 -23.28 -100.57
CA ILE A 433 -62.25 -22.27 -101.22
C ILE A 433 -61.84 -22.05 -102.68
N ALA A 434 -60.54 -21.98 -102.98
CA ALA A 434 -60.05 -21.82 -104.35
C ALA A 434 -60.44 -23.00 -105.26
N ASN A 435 -60.31 -24.23 -104.77
CA ASN A 435 -60.71 -25.43 -105.52
C ASN A 435 -62.23 -25.49 -105.75
N ARG A 436 -63.04 -25.01 -104.80
CA ARG A 436 -64.50 -24.95 -104.94
C ARG A 436 -64.95 -23.94 -106.00
N ASN A 437 -64.23 -22.84 -106.18
CA ASN A 437 -64.54 -21.83 -107.20
C ASN A 437 -64.10 -22.23 -108.62
N ASN A 438 -63.22 -23.24 -108.76
CA ASN A 438 -62.80 -23.78 -110.06
C ASN A 438 -63.63 -24.98 -110.54
N GLY A 439 -64.59 -25.44 -109.75
CA GLY A 439 -65.51 -26.53 -110.09
C GLY A 439 -66.95 -26.05 -110.21
N ASN A 440 -67.26 -25.25 -111.24
CA ASN A 440 -68.57 -25.18 -111.91
C ASN A 440 -68.54 -24.09 -113.00
N SER A 441 -68.30 -24.54 -114.22
CA SER A 441 -68.77 -23.93 -115.47
C SER A 441 -68.71 -25.02 -116.54
N ASP A 442 -69.53 -26.05 -116.35
CA ASP A 442 -70.15 -26.81 -117.43
C ASP A 442 -71.51 -27.28 -116.88
N ASP A 443 -72.38 -26.29 -116.71
CA ASP A 443 -73.80 -26.34 -117.10
C ASP A 443 -74.10 -25.00 -117.78
#